data_AF-A0A964DWV8-F1
#
_entry.id   AF-A0A964DWV8-F1
#
_cell.length_a   1.000
_cell.length_b   1.000
_cell.length_c   1.000
_cell.angle_alpha   90.00
_cell.angle_beta   90.00
_cell.angle_gamma   90.00
#
_symmetry.space_group_name_H-M   'P 1'
#
loop_
_entity.id
_entity.type
_entity.pdbx_description
1 polymer ?
#
loop_
_entity_poly.entity_id
_entity_poly.type
_entity_poly.pdbx_seq_one_letter_code
_entity_poly.pdbx_strand_id
1 'polypeptide(L)'
;MHSQPPLNALRAFEVAARHLSFVQAGKELGVTSAAVSQQVRNLEDHVGKRLFIRQGNQIVLTDAGREIYPRLEQALGEMAALTEQLRDGAARPRLVISVLPSVADHWLAPALRGFVSR
;
A
#
# COMPACT_ATOMS: atom_id res chain seq x y z
N MET A 1 -24.51 -1.19 11.17
CA MET A 1 -23.75 -2.40 10.78
C MET A 1 -22.69 -1.96 9.78
N HIS A 2 -21.40 -2.01 10.14
CA HIS A 2 -20.32 -1.59 9.25
C HIS A 2 -20.06 -2.68 8.20
N SER A 3 -20.78 -2.63 7.08
CA SER A 3 -20.53 -3.53 5.95
C SER A 3 -19.29 -3.03 5.21
N GLN A 4 -18.11 -3.50 5.63
CA GLN A 4 -16.86 -3.17 4.96
C GLN A 4 -16.77 -3.98 3.65
N PRO A 5 -16.41 -3.36 2.52
CA PRO A 5 -16.21 -4.10 1.29
C PRO A 5 -15.00 -5.05 1.41
N PRO A 6 -14.94 -6.13 0.61
CA PRO A 6 -13.80 -7.03 0.63
C PRO A 6 -12.49 -6.29 0.28
N LEU A 7 -11.43 -6.50 1.06
CA LEU A 7 -10.12 -5.85 0.83
C LEU A 7 -9.55 -6.16 -0.57
N ASN A 8 -9.79 -7.36 -1.09
CA ASN A 8 -9.39 -7.71 -2.45
C ASN A 8 -10.11 -6.87 -3.52
N ALA A 9 -11.36 -6.48 -3.26
CA ALA A 9 -12.14 -5.64 -4.16
C ALA A 9 -11.62 -4.20 -4.16
N LEU A 10 -11.31 -3.66 -2.98
CA LEU A 10 -10.64 -2.37 -2.83
C LEU A 10 -9.27 -2.34 -3.53
N ARG A 11 -8.44 -3.37 -3.29
CA ARG A 11 -7.11 -3.48 -3.92
C ARG A 11 -7.21 -3.63 -5.44
N ALA A 12 -8.16 -4.42 -5.94
CA ALA A 12 -8.39 -4.55 -7.39
C ALA A 12 -8.78 -3.21 -8.04
N PHE A 13 -9.63 -2.43 -7.37
CA PHE A 13 -9.99 -1.09 -7.83
C PHE A 13 -8.81 -0.12 -7.81
N GLU A 14 -8.02 -0.05 -6.72
CA GLU A 14 -6.85 0.84 -6.63
C GLU A 14 -5.85 0.58 -7.76
N VAL A 15 -5.43 -0.67 -7.94
CA VAL A 15 -4.46 -1.03 -8.99
C VAL A 15 -5.04 -0.76 -10.39
N ALA A 16 -6.32 -1.08 -10.62
CA ALA A 16 -6.98 -0.80 -11.90
C ALA A 16 -7.12 0.71 -12.18
N ALA A 17 -7.33 1.51 -11.14
CA ALA A 17 -7.45 2.97 -11.23
C ALA A 17 -6.10 3.60 -11.59
N ARG A 18 -5.02 3.13 -10.96
CA ARG A 18 -3.65 3.58 -11.25
C ARG A 18 -3.24 3.29 -12.70
N HIS A 19 -3.56 2.10 -13.22
CA HIS A 19 -3.19 1.70 -14.58
C HIS A 19 -4.20 2.08 -15.67
N LEU A 20 -5.42 2.46 -15.29
CA LEU A 20 -6.58 2.57 -16.19
C LEU A 20 -6.73 1.34 -17.11
N SER A 21 -6.43 0.16 -16.56
CA SER A 21 -6.42 -1.10 -17.31
C SER A 21 -6.59 -2.31 -16.39
N PHE A 22 -7.63 -3.10 -16.63
CA PHE A 22 -7.81 -4.39 -15.94
C PHE A 22 -6.76 -5.43 -16.34
N VAL A 23 -6.16 -5.31 -17.53
CA VAL A 23 -5.10 -6.22 -17.98
C VAL A 23 -3.82 -5.97 -17.22
N GLN A 24 -3.39 -4.71 -17.11
CA GLN A 24 -2.17 -4.37 -16.35
C GLN A 24 -2.37 -4.61 -14.86
N ALA A 25 -3.55 -4.28 -14.32
CA ALA A 25 -3.87 -4.58 -12.93
C ALA A 25 -3.85 -6.08 -12.62
N GLY A 26 -4.34 -6.91 -13.54
CA GLY A 26 -4.26 -8.37 -13.39
C GLY A 26 -2.81 -8.86 -13.33
N LYS A 27 -1.96 -8.34 -14.21
CA LYS A 27 -0.52 -8.66 -14.21
C LYS A 27 0.16 -8.28 -12.90
N GLU A 28 -0.10 -7.09 -12.38
CA GLU A 28 0.50 -6.65 -11.12
C GLU A 28 0.01 -7.48 -9.92
N LEU A 29 -1.29 -7.80 -9.89
CA LEU A 29 -1.88 -8.56 -8.81
C LEU A 29 -1.67 -10.08 -8.93
N GLY A 30 -1.04 -10.55 -10.01
CA GLY A 30 -0.83 -11.98 -10.27
C GLY A 30 -2.13 -12.76 -10.54
N VAL A 31 -3.17 -12.10 -11.08
CA VAL A 31 -4.48 -12.69 -11.37
C VAL A 31 -4.94 -12.36 -12.80
N THR A 32 -6.02 -13.01 -13.26
CA THR A 32 -6.57 -12.72 -14.58
C THR A 32 -7.29 -11.36 -14.63
N SER A 33 -7.35 -10.74 -15.81
CA SER A 33 -8.11 -9.50 -16.01
C SER A 33 -9.60 -9.68 -15.71
N ALA A 34 -10.15 -10.87 -15.94
CA ALA A 34 -11.52 -11.23 -15.58
C ALA A 34 -11.71 -11.24 -14.05
N ALA A 35 -10.74 -11.75 -13.28
CA ALA A 35 -10.79 -11.71 -11.83
C ALA A 35 -10.75 -10.27 -11.29
N VAL A 36 -9.90 -9.40 -11.84
CA VAL A 36 -9.89 -7.97 -11.50
C VAL A 36 -11.24 -7.33 -11.80
N SER A 37 -11.77 -7.54 -13.01
CA SER A 37 -13.08 -7.02 -13.41
C SER A 37 -14.20 -7.49 -12.47
N GLN A 38 -14.17 -8.74 -12.01
CA GLN A 38 -15.15 -9.26 -11.07
C GLN A 38 -15.02 -8.63 -9.69
N GLN A 39 -13.79 -8.47 -9.18
CA GLN A 39 -13.54 -7.82 -7.89
C GLN A 39 -13.99 -6.35 -7.90
N VAL A 40 -13.71 -5.62 -8.98
CA VAL A 40 -14.20 -4.26 -9.18
C VAL A 40 -15.73 -4.23 -9.20
N ARG A 41 -16.37 -5.13 -9.94
CA ARG A 41 -17.84 -5.21 -9.98
C ARG A 41 -18.43 -5.48 -8.59
N ASN A 42 -17.84 -6.41 -7.83
CA ASN A 42 -18.28 -6.70 -6.47
C ASN A 42 -18.19 -5.45 -5.57
N LEU A 43 -17.14 -4.62 -5.75
CA LEU A 43 -17.05 -3.34 -5.04
C LEU A 43 -18.14 -2.37 -5.48
N GLU A 44 -18.36 -2.23 -6.79
CA GLU A 44 -19.42 -1.38 -7.35
C GLU A 44 -20.81 -1.77 -6.82
N ASP A 45 -21.09 -3.07 -6.74
CA ASP A 45 -22.34 -3.63 -6.21
C ASP A 45 -22.49 -3.36 -4.71
N HIS A 46 -21.39 -3.48 -3.95
CA HIS A 46 -21.37 -3.21 -2.52
C HIS A 46 -21.64 -1.73 -2.19
N VAL A 47 -21.10 -0.81 -2.99
CA VAL A 47 -21.27 0.64 -2.77
C VAL A 47 -22.44 1.25 -3.55
N GLY A 48 -23.07 0.48 -4.44
CA GLY A 48 -24.19 0.93 -5.28
C GLY A 48 -23.80 1.99 -6.32
N LYS A 49 -22.52 2.12 -6.67
CA LYS A 49 -22.01 3.11 -7.63
C LYS A 49 -21.00 2.49 -8.58
N ARG A 50 -21.09 2.88 -9.85
CA ARG A 50 -20.07 2.57 -10.86
C ARG A 50 -18.82 3.40 -10.58
N LEU A 51 -17.67 2.75 -10.55
CA LEU A 51 -16.36 3.36 -10.31
C LEU A 51 -15.57 3.51 -11.61
N PHE A 52 -15.86 2.67 -12.60
CA PHE A 52 -15.33 2.79 -13.96
C PHE A 52 -16.43 2.90 -15.01
N ILE A 53 -16.08 3.55 -16.11
CA ILE A 53 -16.84 3.56 -17.36
C ILE A 53 -15.91 3.21 -18.52
N ARG A 54 -16.47 2.66 -19.60
CA ARG A 54 -15.73 2.41 -20.84
C ARG A 54 -15.79 3.65 -21.71
N GLN A 55 -14.62 4.08 -22.19
CA GLN A 55 -14.48 5.14 -23.18
C GLN A 55 -13.67 4.58 -24.36
N GLY A 56 -14.40 4.12 -25.39
CA GLY A 56 -13.80 3.36 -26.49
C GLY A 56 -13.18 2.05 -26.00
N ASN A 57 -11.89 1.86 -26.25
CA ASN A 57 -11.14 0.66 -25.85
C ASN A 57 -10.43 0.80 -24.49
N GLN A 58 -10.68 1.89 -23.76
CA GLN A 58 -10.06 2.17 -22.45
C GLN A 58 -11.13 2.24 -21.36
N ILE A 59 -10.70 2.01 -20.12
CA ILE A 59 -11.51 2.29 -18.94
C ILE A 59 -11.06 3.61 -18.33
N VAL A 60 -12.01 4.39 -17.83
CA VAL A 60 -11.74 5.64 -17.11
C VAL A 60 -12.56 5.66 -15.84
N LEU A 61 -12.07 6.38 -14.83
CA LEU A 61 -12.81 6.56 -13.58
C LEU A 61 -14.05 7.43 -13.79
N THR A 62 -15.15 7.04 -13.15
CA THR A 62 -16.32 7.91 -12.95
C THR A 62 -15.99 9.01 -11.94
N ASP A 63 -16.88 9.98 -11.76
CA ASP A 63 -16.71 11.01 -10.72
C ASP A 63 -16.57 10.39 -9.32
N ALA A 64 -17.39 9.37 -9.02
CA ALA A 64 -17.29 8.62 -7.77
C ALA A 64 -15.94 7.88 -7.63
N GLY A 65 -15.44 7.29 -8.73
CA GLY A 65 -14.12 6.66 -8.76
C GLY A 65 -12.98 7.65 -8.54
N ARG A 66 -13.06 8.85 -9.14
CA ARG A 66 -12.07 9.92 -8.99
C ARG A 66 -12.05 10.49 -7.57
N GLU A 67 -13.22 10.62 -6.94
CA GLU A 67 -13.34 11.14 -5.59
C GLU A 67 -12.71 10.20 -4.55
N ILE A 68 -12.93 8.89 -4.69
CA ILE A 68 -12.49 7.91 -3.70
C ILE A 68 -11.04 7.45 -3.90
N TYR A 69 -10.55 7.41 -5.13
CA TYR A 69 -9.25 6.82 -5.48
C TYR A 69 -8.07 7.39 -4.65
N PRO A 70 -7.88 8.72 -4.54
CA PRO A 70 -6.74 9.26 -3.78
C PRO A 70 -6.76 8.87 -2.30
N ARG A 71 -7.95 8.83 -1.69
CA ARG A 71 -8.11 8.44 -0.28
C ARG A 71 -7.84 6.96 -0.08
N LEU A 72 -8.25 6.12 -1.04
CA LEU A 72 -8.03 4.69 -0.95
C LEU A 72 -6.57 4.33 -1.18
N GLU A 73 -5.90 4.97 -2.14
CA GLU A 73 -4.47 4.81 -2.39
C GLU A 73 -3.67 5.11 -1.12
N GLN A 74 -3.95 6.25 -0.47
CA GLN A 74 -3.32 6.61 0.80
C GLN A 74 -3.57 5.55 1.89
N ALA A 75 -4.83 5.15 2.09
CA ALA A 75 -5.17 4.18 3.14
C ALA A 75 -4.50 2.81 2.93
N LEU A 76 -4.44 2.32 1.68
CA LEU A 76 -3.74 1.08 1.37
C LEU A 76 -2.22 1.23 1.51
N GLY A 77 -1.67 2.41 1.22
CA GLY A 77 -0.27 2.74 1.48
C GLY A 77 0.07 2.72 2.98
N GLU A 78 -0.80 3.27 3.83
CA GLU A 78 -0.63 3.23 5.29
C GLU A 78 -0.69 1.78 5.81
N MET A 79 -1.60 0.96 5.29
CA MET A 79 -1.66 -0.47 5.63
C MET A 79 -0.39 -1.23 5.20
N ALA A 80 0.17 -0.89 4.04
CA ALA A 80 1.43 -1.46 3.57
C ALA A 80 2.59 -1.08 4.50
N ALA A 81 2.71 0.19 4.88
CA ALA A 81 3.73 0.66 5.81
C ALA A 81 3.63 -0.01 7.19
N LEU A 82 2.41 -0.20 7.71
CA LEU A 82 2.19 -0.97 8.96
C LEU A 82 2.64 -2.42 8.82
N THR A 83 2.36 -3.04 7.67
CA THR A 83 2.78 -4.43 7.39
C THR A 83 4.31 -4.53 7.29
N GLU A 84 4.97 -3.55 6.69
CA GLU A 84 6.43 -3.46 6.64
C GLU A 84 7.01 -3.30 8.05
N GLN A 85 6.45 -2.43 8.90
CA GLN A 85 6.87 -2.30 10.29
C GLN A 85 6.75 -3.62 11.07
N LEU A 86 5.68 -4.40 10.82
CA LEU A 86 5.51 -5.72 11.43
C LEU A 86 6.52 -6.75 10.90
N ARG A 87 6.85 -6.69 9.61
CA ARG A 87 7.84 -7.59 8.98
C ARG A 87 9.26 -7.27 9.43
N ASP A 88 9.59 -5.99 9.54
CA ASP A 88 10.81 -5.47 10.14
C ASP A 88 10.85 -5.67 11.67
N GLY A 89 9.74 -6.16 12.23
CA GLY A 89 9.55 -6.63 13.60
C GLY A 89 10.33 -7.89 13.98
N ALA A 90 11.24 -8.39 13.14
CA ALA A 90 12.46 -9.01 13.66
C ALA A 90 13.33 -7.89 14.26
N ALA A 91 12.92 -7.43 15.45
CA ALA A 91 13.52 -6.38 16.28
C ALA A 91 14.78 -5.75 15.67
N ARG A 92 14.73 -4.46 15.27
CA ARG A 92 15.96 -3.65 15.19
C ARG A 92 16.76 -3.98 16.45
N PRO A 93 17.95 -4.61 16.36
CA PRO A 93 18.64 -5.07 17.55
C PRO A 93 19.00 -3.82 18.35
N ARG A 94 18.23 -3.55 19.40
CA ARG A 94 18.45 -2.41 20.27
C ARG A 94 19.58 -2.78 21.21
N LEU A 95 20.80 -2.43 20.82
CA LEU A 95 21.96 -2.54 21.69
C LEU A 95 22.00 -1.33 22.62
N VAL A 96 21.76 -1.55 23.91
CA VAL A 96 21.94 -0.52 24.94
C VAL A 96 23.36 -0.63 25.48
N ILE A 97 24.15 0.43 25.31
CA ILE A 97 25.54 0.50 25.79
C ILE A 97 25.59 1.48 26.97
N SER A 98 25.96 0.98 28.14
CA SER A 98 26.18 1.80 29.34
C SER A 98 27.66 2.08 29.51
N VAL A 99 28.04 3.36 29.47
CA VAL A 99 29.42 3.83 29.59
C VAL A 99 29.46 5.14 30.36
N LEU A 100 30.64 5.49 30.89
CA LEU A 100 30.87 6.82 31.48
C LEU A 100 30.70 7.92 30.41
N PRO A 101 30.21 9.12 30.78
CA PRO A 101 29.99 10.22 29.84
C PRO A 101 31.25 10.55 29.02
N SER A 102 32.42 10.54 29.68
CA SER A 102 33.70 10.79 29.01
C SER A 102 34.01 9.77 27.91
N VAL A 103 33.68 8.50 28.11
CA VAL A 103 33.89 7.43 27.12
C VAL A 103 32.86 7.53 25.98
N ALA A 104 31.63 7.94 26.28
CA ALA A 104 30.59 8.17 25.29
C ALA A 104 31.03 9.23 24.26
N ASP A 105 31.55 10.37 24.74
CA ASP A 105 31.88 11.51 23.91
C ASP A 105 33.21 11.34 23.16
N HIS A 106 34.24 10.82 23.82
CA HIS A 106 35.61 10.83 23.27
C HIS A 106 35.96 9.58 22.46
N TRP A 107 35.23 8.47 22.63
CA TRP A 107 35.56 7.21 21.96
C TRP A 107 34.36 6.57 21.27
N LEU A 108 33.23 6.42 21.96
CA LEU A 108 32.08 5.70 21.43
C LEU A 108 31.44 6.45 20.24
N ALA A 109 31.22 7.76 20.34
CA ALA A 109 30.62 8.54 19.25
C ALA A 109 31.47 8.52 17.96
N PRO A 110 32.80 8.74 17.98
CA PRO A 110 33.66 8.56 16.81
C PRO A 110 33.67 7.12 16.26
N ALA A 111 33.74 6.10 17.13
CA ALA A 111 33.75 4.70 16.71
C ALA A 111 32.43 4.29 16.03
N LEU A 112 31.30 4.76 16.54
CA LEU A 112 29.99 4.53 15.93
C LEU A 112 29.87 5.19 14.55
N ARG A 113 30.44 6.39 14.35
CA ARG A 113 30.47 7.03 13.02
C ARG A 113 31.18 6.15 11.99
N GLY A 114 32.32 5.54 12.38
CA GLY A 114 33.08 4.63 11.51
C GLY A 114 32.41 3.26 11.30
N PHE A 115 31.57 2.82 12.25
CA PHE A 115 30.78 1.60 12.13
C PHE A 115 29.56 1.79 11.21
N VAL A 116 28.86 2.92 11.33
CA VAL A 116 27.66 3.23 10.53
C VAL A 116 28.00 3.57 9.07
N SER A 117 29.24 3.99 8.78
CA SER A 117 29.71 4.27 7.42
C SER A 117 30.16 3.03 6.63
N ARG A 118 30.07 1.81 7.19
CA ARG A 118 30.37 0.54 6.51
C ARG A 118 29.09 -0.26 6.31
#